data_AF-A0A523XCX1-F1
#
_entry.id   AF-A0A523XCX1-F1
#
_cell.length_a   1.000
_cell.length_b   1.000
_cell.length_c   1.000
_cell.angle_alpha   90.00
_cell.angle_beta   90.00
_cell.angle_gamma   90.00
#
_symmetry.space_group_name_H-M   'P 1'
#
loop_
_entity.id
_entity.type
_entity.pdbx_description
1 polymer ?
#
loop_
_entity_poly.entity_id
_entity_poly.type
_entity_poly.pdbx_seq_one_letter_code
_entity_poly.pdbx_strand_id
1 'polypeptide(L)'
;MRRAFTAPCWQQIPLKGQSKTTSLTRTSRGKGPTAGDGNYRSTQVLKVNRDLCVGCGLCAEICPRGAISLFWGQAEIDPRRCNSCRLCLEVCSQGAIVERIPVSEKKLRATVASLRLQTDELLERIERLKR
;
A
#
# COMPACT_ATOMS: atom_id res chain seq x y z
N MET A 1 47.50 -11.19 -1.51
CA MET A 1 47.33 -9.73 -1.46
C MET A 1 45.85 -9.40 -1.71
N ARG A 2 45.04 -9.31 -0.66
CA ARG A 2 43.57 -9.06 -0.76
C ARG A 2 43.32 -7.55 -0.70
N ARG A 3 42.62 -7.01 -1.70
CA ARG A 3 42.24 -5.60 -1.81
C ARG A 3 41.15 -5.28 -0.78
N ALA A 4 41.35 -4.21 -0.02
CA ALA A 4 40.38 -3.65 0.91
C ALA A 4 39.25 -2.98 0.12
N PHE A 5 38.02 -3.47 0.26
CA PHE A 5 36.82 -2.78 -0.20
C PHE A 5 36.44 -1.75 0.86
N THR A 6 36.53 -0.48 0.49
CA THR A 6 36.03 0.66 1.29
C THR A 6 34.52 0.51 1.47
N ALA A 7 34.06 0.42 2.73
CA ALA A 7 32.65 0.28 3.04
C ALA A 7 31.83 1.53 2.62
N PRO A 8 30.57 1.36 2.18
CA PRO A 8 29.72 2.47 1.74
C PRO A 8 29.32 3.41 2.91
N CYS A 9 29.18 4.70 2.57
CA CYS A 9 28.98 5.88 3.43
C CYS A 9 27.89 5.75 4.53
N TRP A 10 26.94 4.81 4.40
CA TRP A 10 25.90 4.57 5.40
C TRP A 10 26.39 3.91 6.69
N GLN A 11 27.62 3.39 6.72
CA GLN A 11 28.24 2.82 7.94
C GLN A 11 28.89 3.86 8.87
N GLN A 12 28.83 5.16 8.54
CA GLN A 12 29.45 6.24 9.33
C GLN A 12 28.45 7.10 10.12
N ILE A 13 27.22 6.61 10.34
CA ILE A 13 26.23 7.31 11.17
C ILE A 13 26.40 6.85 12.64
N PRO A 14 26.68 7.75 13.60
CA PRO A 14 26.92 7.37 15.00
C PRO A 14 25.61 6.96 15.69
N LEU A 15 25.45 5.66 15.93
CA LEU A 15 24.41 5.08 16.79
C LEU A 15 24.77 5.34 18.27
N LYS A 16 24.48 6.53 18.79
CA LYS A 16 24.45 6.78 20.24
C LYS A 16 23.04 6.56 20.77
N GLY A 17 22.85 5.49 21.55
CA GLY A 17 21.68 5.35 22.42
C GLY A 17 21.17 3.93 22.60
N GLN A 18 22.02 3.02 23.09
CA GLN A 18 21.53 1.76 23.68
C GLN A 18 21.52 1.86 25.20
N SER A 19 20.57 1.11 25.80
CA SER A 19 20.40 0.77 27.22
C SER A 19 19.61 1.81 28.04
N LYS A 20 18.60 1.48 28.87
CA LYS A 20 18.42 0.30 29.73
C LYS A 20 16.94 0.01 30.02
N THR A 21 16.68 -1.25 30.34
CA THR A 21 15.52 -1.83 31.02
C THR A 21 15.06 -1.05 32.26
N THR A 22 13.76 -0.74 32.35
CA THR A 22 13.02 -0.60 33.63
C THR A 22 11.53 -0.87 33.41
N SER A 23 11.06 -1.94 34.05
CA SER A 23 9.80 -1.99 34.81
C SER A 23 8.47 -1.78 34.08
N LEU A 24 7.73 -2.88 34.00
CA LEU A 24 6.29 -2.95 33.78
C LEU A 24 5.51 -1.90 34.59
N THR A 25 4.86 -0.96 33.89
CA THR A 25 3.59 -0.36 34.34
C THR A 25 2.53 -0.54 33.26
N ARG A 26 1.76 -1.60 33.48
CA ARG A 26 0.38 -1.90 33.05
C ARG A 26 -0.37 -0.75 32.36
N THR A 27 -0.78 -1.05 31.13
CA THR A 27 -2.00 -0.63 30.41
C THR A 27 -2.16 0.84 30.01
N SER A 28 -1.78 1.13 28.77
CA SER A 28 -2.79 1.60 27.82
C SER A 28 -3.01 0.49 26.79
N ARG A 29 -3.99 -0.39 27.06
CA ARG A 29 -4.63 -1.15 25.99
C ARG A 29 -5.08 -0.13 24.97
N GLY A 30 -4.31 0.06 23.90
CA GLY A 30 -4.85 0.66 22.69
C GLY A 30 -6.00 -0.24 22.30
N LYS A 31 -7.23 0.21 22.58
CA LYS A 31 -8.43 -0.44 22.10
C LYS A 31 -8.28 -0.44 20.58
N GLY A 32 -7.88 -1.58 20.01
CA GLY A 32 -8.19 -1.87 18.62
C GLY A 32 -9.69 -1.65 18.45
N PRO A 33 -10.14 -1.11 17.30
CA PRO A 33 -11.53 -0.72 17.11
C PRO A 33 -12.44 -1.88 17.51
N THR A 34 -13.30 -1.62 18.48
CA THR A 34 -14.29 -2.56 18.97
C THR A 34 -15.15 -3.01 17.79
N ALA A 35 -15.30 -4.33 17.66
CA ALA A 35 -16.24 -4.90 16.71
C ALA A 35 -17.65 -4.43 17.10
N GLY A 36 -18.18 -3.40 16.43
CA GLY A 36 -19.49 -2.88 16.82
C GLY A 36 -20.02 -1.65 16.10
N ASP A 37 -19.18 -0.75 15.58
CA ASP A 37 -19.69 0.53 15.07
C ASP A 37 -19.39 0.70 13.57
N GLY A 38 -20.44 0.56 12.76
CA GLY A 38 -20.38 0.59 11.31
C GLY A 38 -19.88 1.93 10.76
N ASN A 39 -18.78 1.88 10.00
CA ASN A 39 -18.59 2.49 8.66
C ASN A 39 -17.16 2.17 8.18
N TYR A 40 -16.92 0.92 7.75
CA TYR A 40 -15.68 0.55 7.08
C TYR A 40 -15.72 1.15 5.67
N ARG A 41 -15.00 2.26 5.45
CA ARG A 41 -14.87 2.98 4.16
C ARG A 41 -14.90 2.00 2.99
N SER A 42 -16.06 1.89 2.36
CA SER A 42 -16.59 0.68 1.74
C SER A 42 -16.14 0.43 0.31
N THR A 43 -14.90 0.74 -0.09
CA THR A 43 -14.57 0.65 -1.53
C THR A 43 -13.13 0.29 -1.91
N GLN A 44 -12.21 0.00 -0.99
CA GLN A 44 -10.84 -0.34 -1.38
C GLN A 44 -10.29 -1.50 -0.57
N VAL A 45 -10.55 -2.72 -1.07
CA VAL A 45 -10.06 -3.96 -0.47
C VAL A 45 -8.83 -4.40 -1.26
N LEU A 46 -7.66 -4.13 -0.70
CA LEU A 46 -6.43 -4.75 -1.19
C LEU A 46 -6.59 -6.27 -1.12
N LYS A 47 -6.29 -6.95 -2.22
CA LYS A 47 -6.43 -8.41 -2.34
C LYS A 47 -5.10 -9.01 -2.76
N VAL A 48 -4.76 -10.14 -2.15
CA VAL A 48 -3.59 -10.93 -2.53
C VAL A 48 -4.00 -11.97 -3.57
N ASN A 49 -3.30 -11.98 -4.70
CA ASN A 49 -3.32 -13.06 -5.68
C ASN A 49 -2.39 -14.17 -5.19
N ARG A 50 -2.97 -15.32 -4.85
CA ARG A 50 -2.25 -16.46 -4.28
C ARG A 50 -1.31 -17.12 -5.29
N ASP A 51 -1.62 -17.02 -6.58
CA ASP A 51 -0.83 -17.65 -7.65
C ASP A 51 0.51 -16.91 -7.88
N LEU A 52 0.56 -15.62 -7.56
CA LEU A 52 1.77 -14.78 -7.69
C LEU A 52 2.50 -14.60 -6.35
N CYS A 53 1.86 -14.93 -5.23
CA CYS A 53 2.43 -14.70 -3.91
C CYS A 53 3.44 -15.79 -3.56
N VAL A 54 4.72 -15.40 -3.50
CA VAL A 54 5.83 -16.31 -3.11
C VAL A 54 6.11 -16.35 -1.61
N GLY A 55 5.31 -15.65 -0.79
CA GLY A 55 5.45 -15.69 0.67
C GLY A 55 6.66 -14.97 1.26
N CYS A 56 7.29 -14.04 0.52
CA CYS A 56 8.54 -13.39 0.96
C CYS A 56 8.41 -12.51 2.22
N GLY A 57 7.20 -12.09 2.61
CA GLY A 57 6.95 -11.37 3.85
C GLY A 57 7.23 -9.86 3.86
N LEU A 58 7.87 -9.31 2.82
CA LEU A 58 8.21 -7.87 2.76
C LEU A 58 7.00 -6.95 2.97
N CYS A 59 5.82 -7.35 2.46
CA CYS A 59 4.58 -6.61 2.65
C CYS A 59 4.11 -6.56 4.12
N ALA A 60 4.39 -7.61 4.91
CA ALA A 60 4.08 -7.64 6.34
C ALA A 60 5.03 -6.76 7.14
N GLU A 61 6.32 -6.78 6.80
CA GLU A 61 7.35 -5.97 7.45
C GLU A 61 7.13 -4.46 7.25
N ILE A 62 6.80 -4.03 6.03
CA ILE A 62 6.60 -2.60 5.74
C ILE A 62 5.27 -2.05 6.27
N CYS A 63 4.34 -2.92 6.72
CA CYS A 63 2.99 -2.48 7.07
C CYS A 63 2.98 -1.75 8.42
N PRO A 64 2.76 -0.42 8.47
CA PRO A 64 2.82 0.35 9.71
C PRO A 64 1.67 0.01 10.68
N ARG A 65 0.60 -0.60 10.17
CA ARG A 65 -0.58 -1.00 10.96
C ARG A 65 -0.51 -2.45 11.43
N GLY A 66 0.49 -3.23 11.01
CA GLY A 66 0.53 -4.68 11.24
C GLY A 66 -0.71 -5.39 10.71
N ALA A 67 -1.19 -4.98 9.53
CA ALA A 67 -2.42 -5.47 8.92
C ALA A 67 -2.24 -6.76 8.12
N ILE A 68 -0.98 -7.12 7.84
CA ILE A 68 -0.64 -8.20 6.91
C ILE A 68 0.11 -9.27 7.70
N SER A 69 -0.33 -10.52 7.55
CA SER A 69 0.26 -11.70 8.17
C SER A 69 0.63 -12.72 7.10
N LEU A 70 1.59 -13.61 7.40
CA LEU A 70 1.90 -14.76 6.56
C LEU A 70 1.22 -16.00 7.13
N PHE A 71 0.41 -16.68 6.33
CA PHE A 71 -0.25 -17.93 6.68
C PHE A 71 0.05 -18.97 5.59
N TRP A 72 0.69 -20.09 5.97
CA TRP A 72 1.15 -21.14 5.05
C TRP A 72 1.95 -20.63 3.83
N GLY A 73 2.84 -19.67 4.06
CA GLY A 73 3.66 -19.10 2.99
C GLY A 73 2.89 -18.14 2.06
N GLN A 74 1.69 -17.68 2.42
CA GLN A 74 0.94 -16.70 1.67
C GLN A 74 0.60 -15.48 2.53
N ALA A 75 0.65 -14.29 1.92
CA ALA A 75 0.24 -13.07 2.58
C ALA A 75 -1.29 -12.98 2.70
N GLU A 76 -1.77 -12.60 3.87
CA GLU A 76 -3.18 -12.36 4.17
C GLU A 76 -3.33 -10.97 4.80
N ILE A 77 -4.31 -10.20 4.31
CA ILE A 77 -4.54 -8.81 4.73
C ILE A 77 -5.81 -8.77 5.57
N ASP A 78 -5.71 -8.34 6.83
CA ASP A 78 -6.86 -8.03 7.67
C ASP A 78 -7.46 -6.68 7.24
N PRO A 79 -8.67 -6.67 6.62
CA PRO A 79 -9.27 -5.45 6.13
C PRO A 79 -9.54 -4.46 7.27
N ARG A 80 -9.91 -4.93 8.48
CA ARG A 80 -10.21 -4.06 9.63
C ARG A 80 -8.97 -3.29 10.08
N ARG A 81 -7.80 -3.91 9.91
CA ARG A 81 -6.49 -3.30 10.20
C ARG A 81 -5.80 -2.72 8.98
N CYS A 82 -6.37 -2.76 7.79
CA CYS A 82 -5.84 -2.04 6.64
C CYS A 82 -6.40 -0.61 6.61
N ASN A 83 -5.56 0.40 6.36
CA ASN A 83 -5.99 1.78 6.09
C ASN A 83 -5.75 2.20 4.64
N SER A 84 -5.41 1.23 3.77
CA SER A 84 -5.14 1.47 2.34
C SER A 84 -4.04 2.51 2.08
N CYS A 85 -2.96 2.49 2.87
CA CYS A 85 -1.77 3.32 2.64
C CYS A 85 -0.94 2.91 1.40
N ARG A 86 -1.20 1.73 0.83
CA ARG A 86 -0.60 1.20 -0.41
C ARG A 86 0.90 0.89 -0.39
N LEU A 87 1.60 1.04 0.73
CA LEU A 87 3.01 0.64 0.88
C LEU A 87 3.28 -0.82 0.49
N CYS A 88 2.33 -1.72 0.77
CA CYS A 88 2.47 -3.13 0.39
C CYS A 88 2.38 -3.37 -1.12
N LEU A 89 1.76 -2.48 -1.90
CA LEU A 89 1.74 -2.57 -3.37
C LEU A 89 3.11 -2.19 -3.93
N GLU A 90 3.75 -1.18 -3.35
CA GLU A 90 5.05 -0.69 -3.80
C GLU A 90 6.17 -1.71 -3.54
N VAL A 91 6.16 -2.40 -2.40
CA VAL A 91 7.20 -3.38 -2.04
C VAL A 91 7.02 -4.75 -2.71
N CYS A 92 5.83 -5.05 -3.24
CA CYS A 92 5.54 -6.38 -3.78
C CYS A 92 6.14 -6.55 -5.17
N SER A 93 7.36 -7.08 -5.24
CA SER A 93 8.07 -7.34 -6.51
C SER A 93 7.33 -8.29 -7.46
N GLN A 94 6.46 -9.15 -6.93
CA GLN A 94 5.66 -10.09 -7.71
C GLN A 94 4.35 -9.49 -8.24
N GLY A 95 3.98 -8.28 -7.82
CA GLY A 95 2.68 -7.71 -8.14
C GLY A 95 1.49 -8.52 -7.60
N ALA A 96 1.71 -9.34 -6.57
CA ALA A 96 0.69 -10.22 -6.02
C ALA A 96 -0.40 -9.45 -5.27
N ILE A 97 -0.15 -8.22 -4.80
CA ILE A 97 -1.13 -7.41 -4.07
C ILE A 97 -1.78 -6.41 -5.03
N VAL A 98 -3.10 -6.49 -5.18
CA VAL A 98 -3.87 -5.64 -6.10
C VAL A 98 -4.97 -4.87 -5.37
N GLU A 99 -5.24 -3.65 -5.80
CA GLU A 99 -6.36 -2.86 -5.32
C GLU A 99 -7.58 -3.09 -6.24
N ARG A 100 -8.71 -3.53 -5.67
CA ARG A 100 -9.98 -3.62 -6.40
C ARG A 100 -10.86 -2.44 -6.04
N ILE A 101 -11.12 -1.59 -7.04
CA ILE A 101 -12.05 -0.47 -6.96
C ILE A 101 -13.31 -0.88 -7.73
N PRO A 102 -14.44 -1.17 -7.08
CA PRO A 102 -15.69 -1.40 -7.78
C PRO A 102 -16.18 -0.09 -8.40
N VAL A 103 -16.28 -0.07 -9.73
CA VAL A 103 -16.85 1.04 -10.50
C VAL A 103 -18.13 0.53 -11.15
N SER A 104 -19.21 1.31 -11.07
CA SER A 104 -20.44 0.95 -11.78
C SER A 104 -20.28 1.21 -13.28
N GLU A 105 -20.76 0.26 -14.10
CA GLU A 105 -20.66 0.34 -15.55
C GLU A 105 -21.28 1.62 -16.11
N LYS A 106 -22.46 2.01 -15.58
CA LYS A 106 -23.13 3.25 -15.96
C LYS A 106 -22.28 4.49 -15.70
N LYS A 107 -21.58 4.54 -14.56
CA LYS A 107 -20.71 5.67 -14.20
C LYS A 107 -19.48 5.72 -15.11
N LEU A 108 -18.85 4.56 -15.36
CA LEU A 108 -17.71 4.47 -16.27
C LEU A 108 -18.08 4.95 -17.68
N ARG A 109 -19.18 4.44 -18.24
CA ARG A 109 -19.66 4.84 -19.57
C ARG A 109 -19.97 6.33 -19.67
N ALA A 110 -20.60 6.91 -18.64
CA ALA A 110 -20.89 8.34 -18.59
C ALA A 110 -19.60 9.18 -18.60
N THR A 111 -18.60 8.81 -17.79
CA THR A 111 -17.30 9.51 -17.75
C THR A 111 -16.58 9.41 -19.08
N VAL A 112 -16.54 8.23 -19.70
CA VAL A 112 -15.91 8.04 -21.02
C VAL A 112 -16.60 8.88 -22.10
N ALA A 113 -17.93 8.93 -22.11
CA ALA A 113 -18.67 9.77 -23.06
C ALA A 113 -18.34 11.26 -22.89
N SER A 114 -18.29 11.75 -21.65
CA SER A 114 -17.93 13.15 -21.37
C SER A 114 -16.50 13.49 -21.80
N LEU A 115 -15.54 12.59 -21.56
CA LEU A 115 -14.14 12.81 -21.94
C LEU A 115 -13.95 12.86 -23.46
N ARG A 116 -14.73 12.06 -24.21
CA ARG A 116 -14.71 12.09 -25.68
C ARG A 116 -15.14 13.45 -26.22
N LEU A 117 -16.26 13.98 -25.72
CA LEU A 117 -16.74 15.32 -26.10
C LEU A 117 -15.71 16.41 -25.79
N GLN A 118 -15.06 16.34 -24.63
CA GLN A 118 -14.00 17.29 -24.27
C GLN A 118 -12.79 17.19 -25.21
N THR A 119 -12.45 15.98 -25.65
CA THR A 119 -11.34 15.77 -26.58
C THR A 119 -11.66 16.39 -27.95
N ASP A 120 -12.86 16.15 -28.46
CA ASP A 120 -13.31 16.69 -29.75
C ASP A 120 -13.34 18.23 -29.74
N GLU A 121 -13.87 18.84 -28.68
CA GLU A 121 -13.88 20.30 -28.51
C GLU A 121 -12.46 20.88 -28.47
N LEU A 122 -11.52 20.22 -27.78
CA LEU A 122 -10.13 20.66 -27.70
C LEU A 122 -9.42 20.55 -29.05
N LEU A 123 -9.71 19.52 -29.85
CA LEU A 123 -9.15 19.36 -31.19
C LEU A 123 -9.59 20.50 -32.12
N GLU A 124 -10.87 20.86 -32.12
CA GLU A 124 -11.38 22.00 -32.88
C GLU A 124 -10.73 23.34 -32.47
N ARG A 125 -10.41 23.50 -31.18
CA ARG A 125 -9.68 24.68 -30.69
C ARG A 125 -8.24 24.70 -31.20
N ILE A 126 -7.55 23.55 -31.20
CA ILE A 126 -6.18 23.45 -31.73
C ILE A 126 -6.15 23.77 -33.23
N GLU A 127 -7.09 23.25 -34.01
CA GLU A 127 -7.20 23.54 -35.44
C GLU A 127 -7.45 25.02 -35.73
N ARG A 128 -8.25 25.69 -34.87
CA ARG A 128 -8.45 27.14 -34.95
C ARG A 128 -7.19 27.95 -34.70
N LEU A 129 -6.33 27.52 -33.78
CA LEU A 129 -5.08 28.21 -33.41
C LEU A 129 -3.92 27.94 -34.37
N LYS A 130 -3.99 26.84 -35.13
CA LYS A 130 -3.01 26.52 -36.20
C LYS A 130 -3.25 27.30 -37.49
N ARG A 131 -4.39 28.00 -37.60
CA ARG A 131 -4.66 28.98 -38.65
C ARG A 131 -4.08 30.33 -38.25
#